data_AF-A0AAP0GRZ1-F1
#
_entry.id   AF-A0AAP0GRZ1-F1
#
_cell.length_a   1.000
_cell.length_b   1.000
_cell.length_c   1.000
_cell.angle_alpha   90.00
_cell.angle_beta   90.00
_cell.angle_gamma   90.00
#
_symmetry.space_group_name_H-M   'P 1'
#
loop_
_entity.id
_entity.type
_entity.pdbx_description
1 polymer ?
#
loop_
_entity_poly.entity_id
_entity_poly.type
_entity_poly.pdbx_seq_one_letter_code
_entity_poly.pdbx_strand_id
1 'polypeptide(L)'
;MNPLISAASVIAAGLAVGLASIGPGVGQGTAAGQAVEGIARQPEAEGKIRDNLLSLSDLLDNRKQRILNTIRNSEELREGAIEQLEKARARLRKVEIEADEFRVNGYSEIEREKLNLIDSTYKTLEQLENYKNETINFEQQKASNQVRQRVFQQALQGALGTLNSCLNNELHLRTISANIGILAAMKKITD
;
A
#
# COMPACT_ATOMS: atom_id res chain seq x y z
N MET A 1 -27.09 -13.48 -12.44
CA MET A 1 -28.42 -14.08 -12.60
C MET A 1 -28.24 -15.38 -13.38
N ASN A 2 -28.87 -16.49 -12.98
CA ASN A 2 -28.71 -17.76 -13.68
C ASN A 2 -29.30 -17.64 -15.10
N PRO A 3 -28.55 -17.95 -16.18
CA PRO A 3 -29.01 -17.75 -17.56
C PRO A 3 -30.32 -18.49 -17.87
N LEU A 4 -30.56 -19.64 -17.23
CA LEU A 4 -31.79 -20.42 -17.40
C LEU A 4 -33.03 -19.67 -16.89
N ILE A 5 -32.92 -19.01 -15.73
CA ILE A 5 -34.02 -18.24 -15.15
C ILE A 5 -34.37 -17.06 -16.04
N SER A 6 -33.36 -16.39 -16.61
CA SER A 6 -33.55 -15.25 -17.50
C SER A 6 -34.24 -15.65 -18.81
N ALA A 7 -33.89 -16.80 -19.39
CA ALA A 7 -34.54 -17.30 -20.60
C ALA A 7 -36.00 -17.70 -20.33
N ALA A 8 -36.25 -18.43 -19.23
CA ALA A 8 -37.60 -18.84 -18.85
C ALA A 8 -38.52 -17.64 -18.57
N SER A 9 -38.01 -16.58 -17.93
CA SER A 9 -38.81 -15.38 -17.64
C SER A 9 -39.25 -14.64 -18.91
N VAL A 10 -38.40 -14.57 -19.93
CA VAL A 10 -38.73 -13.89 -21.20
C VAL A 10 -39.82 -14.64 -21.95
N ILE A 11 -39.73 -15.97 -22.00
CA ILE A 11 -40.73 -16.83 -22.66
C ILE A 11 -42.08 -16.74 -21.94
N ALA A 12 -42.08 -16.84 -20.60
CA ALA A 12 -43.29 -16.73 -19.80
C ALA A 12 -43.98 -15.38 -19.97
N ALA A 13 -43.21 -14.28 -20.00
CA ALA A 13 -43.75 -12.94 -20.22
C ALA A 13 -44.41 -12.80 -21.61
N GLY A 14 -43.75 -13.30 -22.66
CA GLY A 14 -44.30 -13.25 -24.03
C GLY A 14 -45.63 -14.00 -24.16
N LEU A 15 -45.73 -15.20 -23.57
CA LEU A 15 -46.97 -16.00 -23.58
C LEU A 15 -48.09 -15.33 -22.78
N ALA A 16 -47.77 -14.77 -21.61
CA ALA A 16 -48.75 -14.07 -20.78
C ALA A 16 -49.35 -12.86 -21.49
N VAL A 17 -48.52 -12.03 -22.14
CA VAL A 17 -48.97 -10.84 -22.89
C VAL A 17 -49.81 -11.25 -24.10
N GLY A 18 -49.37 -12.26 -24.86
CA GLY A 18 -50.10 -12.73 -26.03
C GLY A 18 -51.51 -13.23 -25.70
N LEU A 19 -51.63 -14.10 -24.68
CA LEU A 19 -52.93 -14.66 -24.28
C LEU A 19 -53.85 -13.61 -23.63
N ALA A 20 -53.30 -12.68 -22.84
CA ALA A 20 -54.08 -11.62 -22.20
C ALA A 20 -54.74 -10.65 -23.20
N SER A 21 -54.22 -10.55 -24.43
CA SER A 21 -54.75 -9.65 -25.47
C SER A 21 -56.06 -10.12 -26.10
N ILE A 22 -56.39 -11.42 -26.00
CA ILE A 22 -57.55 -12.03 -26.68
C ILE A 22 -58.87 -11.54 -26.08
N GLY A 23 -58.98 -11.49 -24.75
CA GLY A 23 -60.21 -11.12 -24.04
C GLY A 23 -60.73 -9.73 -24.43
N PRO A 24 -59.92 -8.67 -24.37
CA PRO A 24 -60.31 -7.34 -24.82
C PRO A 24 -60.73 -7.28 -26.28
N GLY A 25 -60.03 -7.97 -27.19
CA GLY A 25 -60.36 -7.99 -28.62
C GLY A 25 -61.73 -8.62 -28.90
N VAL A 26 -62.03 -9.76 -28.25
CA VAL A 26 -63.35 -10.41 -28.35
C VAL A 26 -64.45 -9.53 -27.74
N GLY A 27 -64.19 -8.92 -26.58
CA GLY A 27 -65.15 -8.06 -25.89
C GLY A 27 -65.51 -6.81 -26.69
N GLN A 28 -64.52 -6.10 -27.23
CA GLN A 28 -64.74 -4.91 -28.07
C GLN A 28 -65.50 -5.25 -29.36
N GLY A 29 -65.13 -6.35 -30.05
CA GLY A 29 -65.81 -6.78 -31.27
C GLY A 29 -67.28 -7.13 -31.02
N THR A 30 -67.57 -7.81 -29.92
CA THR A 30 -68.95 -8.16 -29.53
C THR A 30 -69.76 -6.92 -29.17
N ALA A 31 -69.19 -6.00 -28.39
CA ALA A 31 -69.86 -4.74 -28.02
C ALA A 31 -70.14 -3.86 -29.25
N ALA A 32 -69.20 -3.77 -30.19
CA ALA A 32 -69.40 -3.05 -31.44
C ALA A 32 -70.51 -3.69 -32.30
N GLY A 33 -70.53 -5.02 -32.41
CA GLY A 33 -71.59 -5.74 -33.15
C GLY A 33 -72.98 -5.51 -32.56
N GLN A 34 -73.12 -5.62 -31.24
CA GLN A 34 -74.39 -5.36 -30.55
C GLN A 34 -74.83 -3.90 -30.63
N ALA A 35 -73.88 -2.96 -30.59
CA ALA A 35 -74.17 -1.55 -30.78
C ALA A 35 -74.72 -1.26 -32.19
N VAL A 36 -74.13 -1.85 -33.24
CA VAL A 36 -74.62 -1.71 -34.63
C VAL A 36 -76.02 -2.31 -34.78
N GLU A 37 -76.27 -3.50 -34.22
CA GLU A 37 -77.59 -4.13 -34.24
C GLU A 37 -78.63 -3.32 -33.44
N GLY A 38 -78.22 -2.72 -32.31
CA GLY A 38 -79.05 -1.82 -31.51
C GLY A 38 -79.45 -0.54 -32.25
N ILE A 39 -78.51 0.08 -32.97
CA ILE A 39 -78.76 1.25 -33.83
C ILE A 39 -79.72 0.88 -34.96
N ALA A 40 -79.56 -0.29 -35.59
CA ALA A 40 -80.44 -0.75 -36.66
C ALA A 40 -81.90 -0.98 -36.18
N ARG A 41 -82.09 -1.40 -34.92
CA ARG A 41 -83.43 -1.60 -34.32
C ARG A 41 -84.05 -0.33 -33.78
N GLN A 42 -83.24 0.61 -33.28
CA GLN A 42 -83.68 1.87 -32.68
C GLN A 42 -82.78 3.03 -33.15
N PRO A 43 -83.03 3.58 -34.35
CA PRO A 43 -82.19 4.63 -34.92
C PRO A 43 -82.21 5.93 -34.09
N GLU A 44 -83.30 6.19 -33.37
CA GLU A 44 -83.44 7.35 -32.48
C GLU A 44 -82.43 7.35 -31.31
N ALA A 45 -81.90 6.19 -30.91
CA ALA A 45 -80.94 6.03 -29.82
C ALA A 45 -79.47 6.08 -30.28
N GLU A 46 -79.22 6.31 -31.58
CA GLU A 46 -77.90 6.18 -32.20
C GLU A 46 -76.81 7.04 -31.53
N GLY A 47 -77.10 8.31 -31.24
CA GLY A 47 -76.14 9.21 -30.60
C GLY A 47 -75.64 8.67 -29.26
N LYS A 48 -76.56 8.20 -28.41
CA LYS A 48 -76.24 7.67 -27.08
C LYS A 48 -75.44 6.36 -27.15
N ILE A 49 -75.71 5.50 -28.14
CA ILE A 49 -74.96 4.26 -28.34
C ILE A 49 -73.54 4.56 -28.84
N ARG A 50 -73.39 5.48 -29.80
CA ARG A 50 -72.08 5.92 -30.31
C ARG A 50 -71.23 6.59 -29.23
N ASP A 51 -71.81 7.46 -28.41
CA ASP A 51 -71.10 8.14 -27.31
C ASP A 51 -70.56 7.15 -26.26
N ASN A 52 -71.33 6.11 -25.94
CA ASN A 52 -70.90 5.05 -25.04
C ASN A 52 -69.72 4.23 -25.63
N LEU A 53 -69.74 3.95 -26.94
CA LEU A 53 -68.62 3.27 -27.61
C LEU A 53 -67.35 4.12 -27.66
N LEU A 54 -67.49 5.42 -27.91
CA LEU A 54 -66.37 6.38 -27.88
C LEU A 54 -65.74 6.43 -26.48
N SER A 55 -66.58 6.55 -25.45
CA SER A 55 -66.11 6.54 -24.04
C SER A 55 -65.38 5.24 -23.67
N LEU A 56 -65.83 4.10 -24.21
CA LEU A 56 -65.16 2.82 -24.03
C LEU A 56 -63.80 2.76 -24.73
N SER A 57 -63.70 3.31 -25.95
CA SER A 57 -62.43 3.45 -26.67
C SER A 57 -61.44 4.31 -25.89
N ASP A 58 -61.89 5.49 -25.43
CA ASP A 58 -61.06 6.43 -24.65
C ASP A 58 -60.51 5.78 -23.37
N LEU A 59 -61.34 5.01 -22.66
CA LEU A 59 -60.93 4.27 -21.46
C LEU A 59 -59.84 3.22 -21.78
N LEU A 60 -59.98 2.51 -22.90
CA LEU A 60 -59.05 1.47 -23.32
C LEU A 60 -57.73 2.06 -23.81
N ASP A 61 -57.79 3.17 -24.53
CA ASP A 61 -56.60 3.94 -24.92
C ASP A 61 -55.89 4.51 -23.69
N ASN A 62 -56.62 5.03 -22.71
CA ASN A 62 -56.03 5.48 -21.44
C ASN A 62 -55.31 4.32 -20.72
N ARG A 63 -55.94 3.15 -20.63
CA ARG A 63 -55.34 1.96 -20.03
C ARG A 63 -54.09 1.51 -20.81
N LYS A 64 -54.13 1.51 -22.14
CA LYS A 64 -52.97 1.20 -23.00
C LYS A 64 -51.82 2.15 -22.71
N GLN A 65 -52.08 3.46 -22.67
CA GLN A 65 -51.06 4.46 -22.37
C GLN A 65 -50.47 4.28 -20.96
N ARG A 66 -51.30 3.98 -19.95
CA ARG A 66 -50.83 3.73 -18.59
C ARG A 66 -49.91 2.50 -18.50
N ILE A 67 -50.27 1.42 -19.19
CA ILE A 67 -49.45 0.20 -19.26
C ILE A 67 -48.12 0.51 -19.97
N LEU A 68 -48.17 1.16 -21.13
CA LEU A 68 -46.97 1.52 -21.90
C LEU A 68 -46.02 2.43 -21.09
N ASN A 69 -46.56 3.43 -20.41
CA ASN A 69 -45.75 4.31 -19.56
C ASN A 69 -45.11 3.56 -18.39
N THR A 70 -45.82 2.59 -17.80
CA THR A 70 -45.28 1.77 -16.71
C THR A 70 -44.15 0.86 -17.21
N ILE A 71 -44.31 0.23 -18.37
CA ILE A 71 -43.28 -0.61 -18.99
C ILE A 71 -42.04 0.23 -19.31
N ARG A 72 -42.22 1.35 -20.01
CA ARG A 72 -41.13 2.24 -20.40
C ARG A 72 -40.35 2.75 -19.18
N ASN A 73 -41.05 3.23 -18.15
CA ASN A 73 -40.40 3.68 -16.91
C ASN A 73 -39.61 2.54 -16.24
N SER A 74 -40.14 1.31 -16.24
CA SER A 74 -39.43 0.17 -15.68
C SER A 74 -38.19 -0.23 -16.49
N GLU A 75 -38.24 -0.11 -17.81
CA GLU A 75 -37.10 -0.37 -18.70
C GLU A 75 -36.01 0.69 -18.53
N GLU A 76 -36.38 1.97 -18.51
CA GLU A 76 -35.46 3.10 -18.26
C GLU A 76 -34.75 2.94 -16.90
N LEU A 77 -35.50 2.61 -15.83
CA LEU A 77 -34.92 2.34 -14.51
C LEU A 77 -33.98 1.13 -14.52
N ARG A 78 -34.33 0.06 -15.25
CA ARG A 78 -33.50 -1.14 -15.36
C ARG A 78 -32.19 -0.84 -16.08
N GLU A 79 -32.26 -0.11 -17.18
CA GLU A 79 -31.09 0.27 -17.97
C GLU A 79 -30.15 1.17 -17.15
N GLY A 80 -30.70 2.19 -16.48
CA GLY A 80 -29.93 3.03 -15.55
C GLY A 80 -29.28 2.24 -14.42
N ALA A 81 -29.98 1.26 -13.83
CA ALA A 81 -29.41 0.40 -12.78
C ALA A 81 -28.27 -0.49 -13.30
N ILE A 82 -28.39 -1.03 -14.52
CA ILE A 82 -27.33 -1.83 -15.16
C ILE A 82 -26.10 -0.97 -15.41
N GLU A 83 -26.27 0.24 -15.96
CA GLU A 83 -25.15 1.15 -16.23
C GLU A 83 -24.42 1.52 -14.93
N GLN A 84 -25.16 1.83 -13.86
CA GLN A 84 -24.55 2.12 -12.55
C GLN A 84 -23.81 0.90 -11.98
N LEU A 85 -24.36 -0.30 -12.14
CA LEU A 85 -23.71 -1.53 -11.71
C LEU A 85 -22.42 -1.79 -12.48
N GLU A 86 -22.41 -1.57 -13.79
CA GLU A 86 -21.22 -1.72 -14.63
C GLU A 86 -20.15 -0.69 -14.26
N LYS A 87 -20.52 0.58 -14.04
CA LYS A 87 -19.60 1.61 -13.53
C LYS A 87 -19.03 1.24 -12.17
N ALA A 88 -19.85 0.73 -11.25
CA ALA A 88 -19.41 0.28 -9.93
C ALA A 88 -18.42 -0.90 -10.04
N ARG A 89 -18.70 -1.87 -10.90
CA ARG A 89 -17.79 -3.01 -11.16
C ARG A 89 -16.47 -2.56 -11.78
N ALA A 90 -16.50 -1.62 -12.72
CA ALA A 90 -15.28 -1.07 -13.32
C ALA A 90 -14.42 -0.35 -12.28
N ARG A 91 -15.05 0.45 -11.39
CA ARG A 91 -14.35 1.10 -10.27
C ARG A 91 -13.76 0.09 -9.30
N LEU A 92 -14.51 -0.97 -8.97
CA LEU A 92 -14.02 -2.03 -8.09
C LEU A 92 -12.77 -2.70 -8.67
N ARG A 93 -12.80 -3.09 -9.95
CA ARG A 93 -11.63 -3.67 -10.64
C ARG A 93 -10.42 -2.74 -10.62
N LYS A 94 -10.64 -1.44 -10.84
CA LYS A 94 -9.56 -0.45 -10.78
C LYS A 94 -8.94 -0.41 -9.38
N VAL A 95 -9.77 -0.35 -8.34
CA VAL A 95 -9.31 -0.35 -6.94
C VAL A 95 -8.60 -1.65 -6.58
N GLU A 96 -9.06 -2.81 -7.06
CA GLU A 96 -8.38 -4.10 -6.86
C GLU A 96 -6.96 -4.09 -7.46
N ILE A 97 -6.82 -3.60 -8.70
CA ILE A 97 -5.51 -3.47 -9.35
C ILE A 97 -4.59 -2.53 -8.57
N GLU A 98 -5.09 -1.35 -8.20
CA GLU A 98 -4.31 -0.37 -7.42
C GLU A 98 -3.91 -0.96 -6.06
N ALA A 99 -4.81 -1.64 -5.36
CA ALA A 99 -4.52 -2.28 -4.07
C ALA A 99 -3.45 -3.38 -4.20
N ASP A 100 -3.50 -4.18 -5.28
CA ASP A 100 -2.47 -5.18 -5.56
C ASP A 100 -1.12 -4.55 -5.90
N GLU A 101 -1.11 -3.44 -6.64
CA GLU A 101 0.10 -2.67 -6.91
C GLU A 101 0.70 -2.10 -5.62
N PHE A 102 -0.11 -1.49 -4.75
CA PHE A 102 0.32 -1.00 -3.44
C PHE A 102 0.88 -2.13 -2.57
N ARG A 103 0.23 -3.31 -2.59
CA ARG A 103 0.69 -4.48 -1.84
C ARG A 103 2.06 -4.95 -2.34
N VAL A 104 2.23 -5.11 -3.64
CA VAL A 104 3.51 -5.54 -4.23
C VAL A 104 4.61 -4.52 -4.00
N ASN A 105 4.33 -3.23 -4.23
CA ASN A 105 5.30 -2.17 -4.00
C ASN A 105 5.70 -2.08 -2.52
N GLY A 106 4.73 -2.12 -1.62
CA GLY A 106 4.96 -2.11 -0.17
C GLY A 106 5.84 -3.27 0.29
N TYR A 107 5.60 -4.49 -0.20
CA TYR A 107 6.49 -5.63 0.10
C TYR A 107 7.92 -5.42 -0.43
N SER A 108 8.06 -4.87 -1.65
CA SER A 108 9.40 -4.58 -2.21
C SER A 108 10.13 -3.47 -1.43
N GLU A 109 9.41 -2.46 -0.96
CA GLU A 109 9.98 -1.38 -0.15
C GLU A 109 10.44 -1.89 1.21
N ILE A 110 9.60 -2.68 1.89
CA ILE A 110 9.94 -3.29 3.18
C ILE A 110 11.19 -4.17 3.07
N GLU A 111 11.30 -5.01 2.02
CA GLU A 111 12.49 -5.86 1.86
C GLU A 111 13.74 -5.02 1.57
N ARG A 112 13.61 -3.92 0.81
CA ARG A 112 14.71 -2.99 0.55
C ARG A 112 15.16 -2.29 1.84
N GLU A 113 14.23 -1.80 2.65
CA GLU A 113 14.54 -1.15 3.93
C GLU A 113 15.19 -2.12 4.92
N LYS A 114 14.69 -3.35 4.99
CA LYS A 114 15.29 -4.42 5.79
C LYS A 114 16.73 -4.68 5.38
N LEU A 115 17.01 -4.80 4.08
CA LEU A 115 18.37 -4.99 3.57
C LEU A 115 19.27 -3.81 3.91
N ASN A 116 18.79 -2.57 3.74
CA ASN A 116 19.54 -1.36 4.10
C ASN A 116 19.83 -1.28 5.61
N LEU A 117 18.87 -1.69 6.45
CA LEU A 117 19.04 -1.73 7.90
C LEU A 117 20.09 -2.78 8.29
N ILE A 118 20.05 -3.95 7.66
CA ILE A 118 21.04 -5.01 7.88
C ILE A 118 22.44 -4.50 7.47
N ASP A 119 22.58 -3.94 6.29
CA ASP A 119 23.86 -3.42 5.77
C ASP A 119 24.45 -2.32 6.68
N SER A 120 23.64 -1.33 7.05
CA SER A 120 24.07 -0.27 7.97
C SER A 120 24.43 -0.79 9.35
N THR A 121 23.73 -1.80 9.86
CA THR A 121 24.05 -2.46 11.12
C THR A 121 25.39 -3.19 11.02
N TYR A 122 25.63 -3.96 9.96
CA TYR A 122 26.91 -4.63 9.72
C TYR A 122 28.07 -3.63 9.66
N LYS A 123 27.91 -2.54 8.91
CA LYS A 123 28.92 -1.49 8.82
C LYS A 123 29.23 -0.84 10.17
N THR A 124 28.20 -0.61 10.99
CA THR A 124 28.38 -0.08 12.35
C THR A 124 29.13 -1.09 13.24
N LEU A 125 28.83 -2.38 13.08
CA LEU A 125 29.48 -3.47 13.82
C LEU A 125 30.96 -3.59 13.46
N GLU A 126 31.30 -3.48 12.18
CA GLU A 126 32.68 -3.48 11.68
C GLU A 126 33.46 -2.26 12.21
N GLN A 127 32.85 -1.07 12.20
CA GLN A 127 33.46 0.13 12.79
C GLN A 127 33.73 -0.03 14.29
N LEU A 128 32.79 -0.64 15.02
CA LEU A 128 32.95 -0.91 16.44
C LEU A 128 34.08 -1.92 16.70
N GLU A 129 34.18 -2.96 15.87
CA GLU A 129 35.27 -3.94 15.97
C GLU A 129 36.63 -3.30 15.73
N ASN A 130 36.75 -2.45 14.70
CA ASN A 130 37.96 -1.69 14.42
C ASN A 130 38.34 -0.77 15.59
N TYR A 131 37.38 -0.04 16.14
CA TYR A 131 37.59 0.82 17.32
C TYR A 131 38.07 0.03 18.55
N LYS A 132 37.51 -1.17 18.78
CA LYS A 132 37.93 -2.05 19.86
C LYS A 132 39.38 -2.50 19.67
N ASN A 133 39.75 -2.86 18.43
CA ASN A 133 41.10 -3.30 18.10
C ASN A 133 42.12 -2.16 18.30
N GLU A 134 41.79 -0.95 17.87
CA GLU A 134 42.61 0.26 18.12
C GLU A 134 42.77 0.52 19.62
N THR A 135 41.69 0.42 20.40
CA THR A 135 41.71 0.61 21.85
C THR A 135 42.61 -0.42 22.54
N ILE A 136 42.53 -1.70 22.13
CA ILE A 136 43.39 -2.76 22.67
C ILE A 136 44.86 -2.46 22.37
N ASN A 137 45.18 -2.06 21.13
CA ASN A 137 46.55 -1.73 20.75
C ASN A 137 47.09 -0.53 21.57
N PHE A 138 46.27 0.51 21.76
CA PHE A 138 46.63 1.65 22.58
C PHE A 138 46.91 1.25 24.05
N GLU A 139 46.04 0.47 24.67
CA GLU A 139 46.23 0.02 26.06
C GLU A 139 47.44 -0.93 26.17
N GLN A 140 47.72 -1.76 25.16
CA GLN A 140 48.94 -2.57 25.11
C GLN A 140 50.21 -1.71 25.08
N GLN A 141 50.25 -0.68 24.25
CA GLN A 141 51.38 0.25 24.19
C GLN A 141 51.56 1.01 25.51
N LYS A 142 50.46 1.48 26.10
CA LYS A 142 50.45 2.16 27.40
C LYS A 142 50.97 1.26 28.51
N ALA A 143 50.50 0.01 28.59
CA ALA A 143 50.99 -0.98 29.54
C ALA A 143 52.48 -1.27 29.36
N SER A 144 52.93 -1.46 28.11
CA SER A 144 54.35 -1.67 27.79
C SER A 144 55.22 -0.49 28.24
N ASN A 145 54.78 0.75 27.98
CA ASN A 145 55.50 1.94 28.38
C ASN A 145 55.54 2.12 29.91
N GLN A 146 54.45 1.81 30.62
CA GLN A 146 54.43 1.83 32.09
C GLN A 146 55.39 0.79 32.68
N VAL A 147 55.40 -0.43 32.15
CA VAL A 147 56.35 -1.47 32.56
C VAL A 147 57.79 -1.03 32.30
N ARG A 148 58.07 -0.51 31.10
CA ARG A 148 59.40 0.01 30.74
C ARG A 148 59.88 1.08 31.70
N GLN A 149 59.03 2.05 32.04
CA GLN A 149 59.37 3.10 32.99
C GLN A 149 59.65 2.55 34.39
N ARG A 150 58.84 1.61 34.88
CA ARG A 150 59.07 0.99 36.20
C ARG A 150 60.38 0.21 36.23
N VAL A 151 60.66 -0.59 35.21
CA VAL A 151 61.93 -1.34 35.09
C VAL A 151 63.11 -0.38 35.04
N PHE A 152 63.01 0.71 34.28
CA PHE A 152 64.06 1.72 34.20
C PHE A 152 64.30 2.42 35.54
N GLN A 153 63.24 2.80 36.26
CA GLN A 153 63.34 3.40 37.60
C GLN A 153 63.99 2.43 38.58
N GLN A 154 63.62 1.15 38.55
CA GLN A 154 64.19 0.12 39.41
C GLN A 154 65.68 -0.11 39.08
N ALA A 155 66.06 -0.14 37.81
CA ALA A 155 67.45 -0.24 37.38
C ALA A 155 68.28 0.97 37.82
N LEU A 156 67.74 2.19 37.69
CA LEU A 156 68.38 3.42 38.16
C LEU A 156 68.57 3.42 39.68
N GLN A 157 67.56 3.05 40.46
CA GLN A 157 67.67 2.94 41.92
C GLN A 157 68.71 1.89 42.32
N GLY A 158 68.73 0.74 41.65
CA GLY A 158 69.75 -0.29 41.84
C GLY A 158 71.16 0.23 41.54
N ALA A 159 71.35 0.86 40.38
CA ALA A 159 72.62 1.45 39.98
C ALA A 159 73.10 2.54 40.96
N LEU A 160 72.21 3.42 41.41
CA LEU A 160 72.49 4.41 42.46
C LEU A 160 72.92 3.76 43.77
N GLY A 161 72.21 2.71 44.21
CA GLY A 161 72.56 1.95 45.41
C GLY A 161 73.96 1.34 45.32
N THR A 162 74.28 0.70 44.20
CA THR A 162 75.62 0.15 43.93
C THR A 162 76.68 1.24 43.89
N LEU A 163 76.45 2.33 43.14
CA LEU A 163 77.39 3.44 43.03
C LEU A 163 77.70 4.03 44.41
N ASN A 164 76.67 4.23 45.24
CA ASN A 164 76.82 4.78 46.58
C ASN A 164 77.61 3.83 47.51
N SER A 165 77.47 2.51 47.33
CA SER A 165 78.26 1.51 48.09
C SER A 165 79.71 1.36 47.60
N CYS A 166 80.01 1.68 46.34
CA CYS A 166 81.34 1.55 45.75
C CYS A 166 82.13 2.86 45.70
N LEU A 167 81.52 3.99 46.09
CA LEU A 167 82.12 5.32 46.08
C LEU A 167 83.36 5.34 46.99
N ASN A 168 84.54 5.46 46.39
CA ASN A 168 85.81 5.63 47.08
C ASN A 168 86.65 6.71 46.39
N ASN A 169 87.72 7.17 47.04
CA ASN A 169 88.53 8.29 46.53
C ASN A 169 89.09 8.05 45.12
N GLU A 170 89.44 6.79 44.79
CA GLU A 170 89.96 6.42 43.46
C GLU A 170 88.89 6.54 42.37
N LEU A 171 87.68 6.01 42.62
CA LEU A 171 86.57 6.08 41.68
C LEU A 171 86.13 7.54 41.46
N HIS A 172 86.12 8.36 42.51
CA HIS A 172 85.85 9.79 42.41
C HIS A 172 86.84 10.52 41.50
N LEU A 173 88.14 10.34 41.72
CA LEU A 173 89.18 11.01 40.94
C LEU A 173 89.12 10.62 39.46
N ARG A 174 88.94 9.32 39.16
CA ARG A 174 88.76 8.85 37.77
C ARG A 174 87.54 9.47 37.11
N THR A 175 86.42 9.53 37.82
CA THR A 175 85.16 10.11 37.29
C THR A 175 85.31 11.61 37.03
N ILE A 176 85.94 12.36 37.95
CA ILE A 176 86.20 13.80 37.77
C ILE A 176 87.10 14.03 36.56
N SER A 177 88.20 13.27 36.44
CA SER A 177 89.12 13.40 35.31
C SER A 177 88.42 13.11 33.97
N ALA A 178 87.59 12.06 33.91
CA ALA A 178 86.79 11.73 32.73
C ALA A 178 85.80 12.85 32.37
N ASN A 179 85.07 13.40 33.34
CA ASN A 179 84.11 14.49 33.11
C ASN A 179 84.80 15.77 32.63
N ILE A 180 85.98 16.11 33.16
CA ILE A 180 86.79 17.24 32.67
C ILE A 180 87.20 17.01 31.21
N GLY A 181 87.62 15.79 30.86
CA GLY A 181 87.94 15.42 29.48
C GLY A 181 86.76 15.58 28.52
N ILE A 182 85.57 15.12 28.92
CA ILE A 182 84.34 15.28 28.14
C ILE A 182 83.99 16.76 27.96
N LEU A 183 84.08 17.57 29.02
CA LEU A 183 83.78 19.00 28.94
C LEU A 183 84.74 19.73 28.00
N ALA A 184 86.04 19.39 28.05
CA ALA A 184 87.04 19.95 27.14
C ALA A 184 86.76 19.57 25.67
N ALA A 185 86.30 18.34 25.42
CA ALA A 185 85.90 17.90 24.09
C ALA A 185 84.63 18.62 23.58
N MET A 186 83.60 18.78 24.43
CA MET A 186 82.40 19.53 24.09
C MET A 186 82.71 20.99 23.74
N LYS A 187 83.62 21.62 24.49
CA LYS A 187 84.07 22.99 24.20
C LYS A 187 84.73 23.09 22.82
N LYS A 188 85.60 22.14 22.47
CA LYS A 188 86.25 22.07 21.15
C LYS A 188 85.30 21.82 19.97
N ILE A 189 84.10 21.31 20.22
CA ILE A 189 83.07 21.07 19.18
C ILE A 189 82.19 22.31 18.97
N THR A 190 82.15 23.22 19.96
CA THR A 190 81.28 24.40 19.96
C THR A 190 82.02 25.68 19.53
N ASP A 191 83.36 25.68 19.55
CA ASP A 191 84.24 26.69 18.94
C ASP A 191 84.52 26.36 17.46
#